data_AF-A0A2A2XUG2-F1
#
_entry.id   AF-A0A2A2XUG2-F1
#
_cell.length_a   1.000
_cell.length_b   1.000
_cell.length_c   1.000
_cell.angle_alpha   90.00
_cell.angle_beta   90.00
_cell.angle_gamma   90.00
#
_symmetry.space_group_name_H-M   'P 1'
#
loop_
_entity.id
_entity.type
_entity.pdbx_description
1 polymer ?
#
loop_
_entity_poly.entity_id
_entity_poly.type
_entity_poly.pdbx_seq_one_letter_code
_entity_poly.pdbx_strand_id
1 'polypeptide(L)'
;MPAGFWASNRSRSSPASARSRRMLSCHGLVPMWSVGRCRRASFRLLFFFQHASLSGFTSAVSHALLESFVSLFFPPHCTSCSTRVDAGLDFCLDCGDSIEFIHPPRCQVCSQPFDGMAGEFECPNCRGAAFHFECAVSVVRSRRVIRELIHRVKYSREIWITKTLGRILAKGLADSRFSGQQFDALVPVPLHPKRLREREFNQAAVLAAHLSKYSGIPVRDVLLRHRYTGTQTALDRAERRQNLRNAFSLRKNTPVTDQNLLLIDDVLTTGSTLDACAAVLLEKGAESVRALTLARG
;
A
#
# COMPACT_ATOMS: atom_id res chain seq x y z
N MET A 1 34.20 44.00 -43.18
CA MET A 1 33.16 43.87 -44.21
C MET A 1 32.17 42.81 -43.74
N PRO A 2 30.84 43.02 -43.88
CA PRO A 2 30.03 44.03 -43.17
C PRO A 2 28.83 43.34 -42.45
N ALA A 3 28.32 43.87 -41.32
CA ALA A 3 27.23 44.84 -41.13
C ALA A 3 25.79 44.28 -41.06
N GLY A 4 24.95 44.96 -40.26
CA GLY A 4 23.49 44.84 -40.14
C GLY A 4 23.05 44.44 -38.72
N PHE A 5 22.72 45.29 -37.75
CA PHE A 5 22.00 46.58 -37.68
C PHE A 5 20.45 46.47 -37.81
N TRP A 6 19.77 46.63 -36.65
CA TRP A 6 18.42 47.19 -36.36
C TRP A 6 17.17 46.45 -36.93
N ALA A 7 15.99 46.40 -36.30
CA ALA A 7 15.36 47.30 -35.32
C ALA A 7 14.22 46.60 -34.52
N SER A 8 13.88 47.19 -33.36
CA SER A 8 12.56 47.43 -32.73
C SER A 8 11.34 46.59 -33.20
N ASN A 9 10.44 46.12 -32.31
CA ASN A 9 9.48 47.02 -31.66
C ASN A 9 8.82 46.43 -30.40
N ARG A 10 8.54 47.32 -29.44
CA ARG A 10 7.76 47.09 -28.22
C ARG A 10 6.27 47.37 -28.49
N SER A 11 5.39 46.64 -27.82
CA SER A 11 4.16 47.15 -27.17
C SER A 11 3.57 45.99 -26.35
N ARG A 12 3.69 45.98 -25.01
CA ARG A 12 2.83 46.64 -24.00
C ARG A 12 1.33 46.54 -24.31
N SER A 13 0.62 45.69 -23.57
CA SER A 13 -0.50 46.13 -22.71
C SER A 13 -1.09 44.98 -21.87
N SER A 14 -1.00 45.15 -20.56
CA SER A 14 -1.96 44.75 -19.53
C SER A 14 -2.09 45.99 -18.63
N PRO A 15 -3.06 46.14 -17.71
CA PRO A 15 -4.24 45.32 -17.37
C PRO A 15 -5.53 46.18 -17.30
N ALA A 16 -6.69 45.57 -17.08
CA ALA A 16 -7.88 46.30 -16.61
C ALA A 16 -8.62 45.49 -15.54
N SER A 17 -8.61 46.05 -14.35
CA SER A 17 -9.38 45.67 -13.17
C SER A 17 -10.81 46.22 -13.25
N ALA A 18 -11.80 45.48 -12.73
CA ALA A 18 -13.03 46.07 -12.23
C ALA A 18 -13.53 45.31 -10.99
N ARG A 19 -13.41 45.99 -9.84
CA ARG A 19 -14.10 45.73 -8.57
C ARG A 19 -15.56 46.18 -8.66
N SER A 20 -16.42 45.51 -7.90
CA SER A 20 -17.49 46.03 -7.00
C SER A 20 -18.59 44.97 -6.90
N ARG A 21 -19.34 44.73 -5.82
CA ARG A 21 -19.55 45.25 -4.46
C ARG A 21 -20.38 44.13 -3.77
N ARG A 22 -20.13 43.77 -2.50
CA ARG A 22 -21.04 44.02 -1.34
C ARG A 22 -22.52 43.67 -1.62
N MET A 23 -23.26 42.91 -0.81
CA MET A 23 -23.43 43.04 0.64
C MET A 23 -24.51 42.04 1.15
N LEU A 24 -24.46 41.74 2.47
CA LEU A 24 -25.57 41.38 3.39
C LEU A 24 -26.17 39.95 3.26
N SER A 25 -25.96 39.03 4.22
CA SER A 25 -26.38 38.94 5.64
C SER A 25 -27.76 38.28 5.84
N CYS A 26 -27.93 37.75 7.06
CA CYS A 26 -29.15 37.26 7.71
C CYS A 26 -29.36 35.74 7.56
N HIS A 27 -29.08 34.97 8.61
CA HIS A 27 -29.84 34.82 9.87
C HIS A 27 -30.88 33.70 9.77
N GLY A 28 -30.76 32.76 10.72
CA GLY A 28 -31.85 31.94 11.22
C GLY A 28 -31.94 30.57 10.57
N LEU A 29 -32.37 29.52 11.26
CA LEU A 29 -32.91 29.41 12.61
C LEU A 29 -32.92 27.91 12.91
N VAL A 30 -32.51 27.57 14.13
CA VAL A 30 -32.80 26.28 14.79
C VAL A 30 -34.31 26.17 15.02
N PRO A 31 -34.87 24.96 14.91
CA PRO A 31 -35.82 24.50 15.93
C PRO A 31 -35.57 23.01 16.22
N MET A 32 -35.13 22.54 17.39
CA MET A 32 -35.68 22.62 18.75
C MET A 32 -37.22 22.64 18.85
N TRP A 33 -37.82 21.45 18.86
CA TRP A 33 -39.10 21.12 19.51
C TRP A 33 -38.79 19.95 20.45
N SER A 34 -38.69 20.19 21.77
CA SER A 34 -39.78 20.18 22.77
C SER A 34 -40.45 18.79 22.90
N VAL A 35 -40.04 18.03 23.91
CA VAL A 35 -40.71 17.87 25.22
C VAL A 35 -42.01 17.06 25.12
N GLY A 36 -41.90 15.76 25.40
CA GLY A 36 -42.98 14.86 25.79
C GLY A 36 -42.58 14.12 27.07
N ARG A 37 -43.01 14.64 28.21
CA ARG A 37 -42.73 14.19 29.58
C ARG A 37 -43.67 13.04 29.99
N CYS A 38 -43.32 12.36 31.09
CA CYS A 38 -44.22 11.75 32.10
C CYS A 38 -44.64 10.26 31.87
N ARG A 39 -44.54 9.31 32.80
CA ARG A 39 -44.42 9.32 34.28
C ARG A 39 -43.74 8.04 34.84
N ARG A 40 -43.02 8.25 35.95
CA ARG A 40 -42.94 7.48 37.22
C ARG A 40 -42.89 5.94 37.17
N ALA A 41 -41.86 5.36 37.78
CA ALA A 41 -41.92 4.97 39.21
C ALA A 41 -40.52 4.69 39.76
N SER A 42 -40.21 5.32 40.89
CA SER A 42 -39.09 5.02 41.78
C SER A 42 -39.26 3.64 42.41
N PHE A 43 -38.17 2.95 42.73
CA PHE A 43 -37.86 2.50 44.10
C PHE A 43 -36.52 1.73 44.18
N ARG A 44 -35.65 2.26 45.05
CA ARG A 44 -34.70 1.59 45.96
C ARG A 44 -33.46 0.81 45.48
N LEU A 45 -32.34 1.35 45.99
CA LEU A 45 -31.22 0.74 46.72
C LEU A 45 -30.30 -0.28 46.02
N LEU A 46 -29.06 0.19 45.79
CA LEU A 46 -27.80 -0.36 46.32
C LEU A 46 -27.73 -1.88 46.46
N PHE A 47 -27.07 -2.52 45.49
CA PHE A 47 -26.16 -3.63 45.76
C PHE A 47 -24.96 -3.52 44.82
N PHE A 48 -23.85 -3.03 45.38
CA PHE A 48 -22.50 -3.32 44.88
C PHE A 48 -22.30 -4.84 45.06
N PHE A 49 -22.24 -5.61 43.99
CA PHE A 49 -21.51 -6.89 43.99
C PHE A 49 -20.99 -7.18 42.58
N GLN A 50 -19.67 -7.10 42.49
CA GLN A 50 -18.76 -7.67 41.51
C GLN A 50 -19.27 -8.98 40.90
N HIS A 51 -19.58 -8.97 39.60
CA HIS A 51 -19.58 -10.18 38.78
C HIS A 51 -18.63 -9.97 37.60
N ALA A 52 -17.35 -10.27 37.85
CA ALA A 52 -16.39 -10.55 36.80
C ALA A 52 -16.80 -11.87 36.14
N SER A 53 -17.15 -11.80 34.86
CA SER A 53 -17.56 -12.94 34.04
C SER A 53 -16.47 -14.01 33.97
N LEU A 54 -16.77 -15.21 34.46
CA LEU A 54 -15.97 -16.44 34.34
C LEU A 54 -16.05 -17.10 32.95
N SER A 55 -16.68 -16.45 31.95
CA SER A 55 -16.87 -17.00 30.60
C SER A 55 -15.66 -16.85 29.67
N GLY A 56 -14.61 -16.12 30.06
CA GLY A 56 -13.40 -15.91 29.24
C GLY A 56 -12.32 -16.99 29.40
N PHE A 57 -12.40 -17.83 30.43
CA PHE A 57 -11.32 -18.76 30.78
C PHE A 57 -11.46 -20.14 30.13
N THR A 58 -12.69 -20.59 29.84
CA THR A 58 -12.94 -21.92 29.28
C THR A 58 -12.63 -22.01 27.78
N SER A 59 -12.89 -20.95 27.00
CA SER A 59 -12.64 -20.95 25.55
C SER A 59 -11.15 -20.99 25.20
N ALA A 60 -10.32 -20.25 25.94
CA ALA A 60 -8.87 -20.17 25.70
C ALA A 60 -8.16 -21.52 25.91
N VAL A 61 -8.55 -22.27 26.95
CA VAL A 61 -7.98 -23.59 27.25
C VAL A 61 -8.37 -24.61 26.19
N SER A 62 -9.62 -24.59 25.72
CA SER A 62 -10.07 -25.48 24.64
C SER A 62 -9.36 -25.21 23.31
N HIS A 63 -9.07 -23.95 22.97
CA HIS A 63 -8.32 -23.60 21.76
C HIS A 63 -6.86 -24.07 21.83
N ALA A 64 -6.19 -23.89 22.97
CA ALA A 64 -4.81 -24.33 23.16
C ALA A 64 -4.67 -25.86 23.07
N LEU A 65 -5.62 -26.62 23.63
CA LEU A 65 -5.65 -28.08 23.54
C LEU A 65 -5.92 -28.57 22.11
N LEU A 66 -6.80 -27.88 21.38
CA LEU A 66 -7.09 -28.21 19.98
C LEU A 66 -5.87 -27.93 19.08
N GLU A 67 -5.17 -26.81 19.26
CA GLU A 67 -3.93 -26.51 18.52
C GLU A 67 -2.80 -27.49 18.85
N SER A 68 -2.69 -27.90 20.11
CA SER A 68 -1.74 -28.92 20.56
C SER A 68 -2.05 -30.29 19.93
N PHE A 69 -3.32 -30.65 19.81
CA PHE A 69 -3.74 -31.89 19.17
C PHE A 69 -3.54 -31.87 17.65
N VAL A 70 -3.89 -30.77 16.98
CA VAL A 70 -3.67 -30.62 15.52
C VAL A 70 -2.17 -30.62 15.19
N SER A 71 -1.34 -29.97 15.99
CA SER A 71 0.12 -29.94 15.77
C SER A 71 0.82 -31.29 16.00
N LEU A 72 0.15 -32.26 16.64
CA LEU A 72 0.64 -33.64 16.73
C LEU A 72 0.52 -34.38 15.38
N PHE A 73 -0.58 -34.17 14.66
CA PHE A 73 -0.84 -34.80 13.36
C PHE A 73 -0.33 -33.98 12.17
N PHE A 74 -0.28 -32.65 12.33
CA PHE A 74 0.16 -31.68 11.33
C PHE A 74 1.15 -30.70 11.97
N PRO A 75 2.40 -31.14 12.25
CA PRO A 75 3.38 -30.25 12.84
C PRO A 75 3.62 -29.04 11.93
N PRO A 76 3.71 -27.82 12.49
CA PRO A 76 3.99 -26.65 11.69
C PRO A 76 5.42 -26.72 11.15
N HIS A 77 5.59 -26.27 9.91
CA HIS A 77 6.87 -26.28 9.21
C HIS A 77 7.21 -24.87 8.71
N CYS A 78 8.51 -24.59 8.66
CA CYS A 78 9.05 -23.38 8.06
C CYS A 78 8.58 -23.24 6.61
N THR A 79 7.99 -22.09 6.30
CA THR A 79 7.47 -21.75 4.96
C THR A 79 8.55 -21.85 3.88
N SER A 80 9.83 -21.63 4.24
CA SER A 80 10.95 -21.67 3.31
C SER A 80 11.57 -23.06 3.16
N CYS A 81 12.14 -23.63 4.24
CA CYS A 81 12.95 -24.85 4.18
C CYS A 81 12.22 -26.12 4.64
N SER A 82 10.97 -26.01 5.09
CA SER A 82 10.18 -27.12 5.63
C SER A 82 10.71 -27.79 6.91
N THR A 83 11.71 -27.20 7.60
CA THR A 83 12.09 -27.64 8.96
C THR A 83 10.94 -27.41 9.92
N ARG A 84 10.72 -28.32 10.89
CA ARG A 84 9.69 -28.17 11.93
C ARG A 84 9.92 -26.89 12.75
N VAL A 85 8.84 -26.20 13.08
CA VAL A 85 8.83 -24.98 13.91
C VAL A 85 7.78 -25.10 15.01
N ASP A 86 7.80 -24.17 15.97
CA ASP A 86 6.75 -24.09 16.98
C ASP A 86 5.44 -23.56 16.39
N ALA A 87 4.32 -23.89 17.06
CA ALA A 87 3.01 -23.39 16.67
C ALA A 87 2.99 -21.85 16.63
N GLY A 88 2.46 -21.31 15.54
CA GLY A 88 2.38 -19.86 15.30
C GLY A 88 3.58 -19.24 14.61
N LEU A 89 4.71 -19.95 14.46
CA LEU A 89 5.87 -19.46 13.71
C LEU A 89 5.77 -19.85 12.23
N ASP A 90 6.11 -18.93 11.32
CA ASP A 90 6.16 -19.23 9.89
C ASP A 90 7.56 -19.63 9.40
N PHE A 91 8.60 -19.36 10.20
CA PHE A 91 10.00 -19.56 9.83
C PHE A 91 10.76 -20.19 11.00
N CYS A 92 11.71 -21.08 10.68
CA CYS A 92 12.75 -21.46 11.64
C CYS A 92 13.71 -20.28 11.86
N LEU A 93 14.54 -20.37 12.90
CA LEU A 93 15.51 -19.32 13.25
C LEU A 93 16.39 -18.92 12.06
N ASP A 94 17.04 -19.88 11.39
CA ASP A 94 17.94 -19.60 10.25
C ASP A 94 17.24 -18.87 9.09
N CYS A 95 16.01 -19.29 8.77
CA CYS A 95 15.24 -18.66 7.69
C CYS A 95 14.75 -17.27 8.11
N GLY A 96 14.29 -17.12 9.35
CA GLY A 96 13.86 -15.85 9.93
C GLY A 96 14.99 -14.81 9.96
N ASP A 97 16.17 -15.20 10.45
CA ASP A 97 17.35 -14.33 10.55
C ASP A 97 17.90 -13.92 9.18
N SER A 98 17.62 -14.71 8.15
CA SER A 98 17.98 -14.35 6.77
C SER A 98 17.09 -13.26 6.15
N ILE A 99 15.96 -12.90 6.79
CA ILE A 99 15.05 -11.87 6.31
C ILE A 99 15.58 -10.49 6.71
N GLU A 100 16.17 -9.79 5.74
CA GLU A 100 16.68 -8.43 5.90
C GLU A 100 15.53 -7.40 5.86
N PHE A 101 14.98 -7.04 7.03
CA PHE A 101 14.01 -5.94 7.16
C PHE A 101 14.66 -4.58 6.91
N ILE A 102 13.92 -3.68 6.24
CA ILE A 102 14.40 -2.35 5.88
C ILE A 102 14.00 -1.34 6.97
N HIS A 103 15.00 -0.88 7.72
CA HIS A 103 14.86 0.16 8.74
C HIS A 103 15.52 1.47 8.28
N PRO A 104 15.24 2.62 8.92
CA PRO A 104 16.02 3.82 8.69
C PRO A 104 17.48 3.59 9.15
N PRO A 105 18.49 4.19 8.50
CA PRO A 105 18.41 5.13 7.38
C PRO A 105 18.08 4.44 6.04
N ARG A 106 17.07 4.99 5.34
CA ARG A 106 16.60 4.50 4.03
C ARG A 106 16.12 5.66 3.16
N CYS A 107 16.16 5.48 1.85
CA CYS A 107 15.66 6.46 0.89
C CYS A 107 14.18 6.78 1.14
N GLN A 108 13.84 8.06 1.25
CA GLN A 108 12.47 8.52 1.50
C GLN A 108 11.49 8.10 0.39
N VAL A 109 11.97 8.04 -0.86
CA VAL A 109 11.14 7.72 -2.03
C VAL A 109 11.00 6.22 -2.26
N CYS A 110 12.08 5.42 -2.24
CA CYS A 110 12.03 4.01 -2.66
C CYS A 110 12.46 3.00 -1.59
N SER A 111 12.68 3.43 -0.34
CA SER A 111 13.11 2.55 0.76
C SER A 111 14.46 1.84 0.54
N GLN A 112 15.28 2.27 -0.42
CA GLN A 112 16.64 1.75 -0.58
C GLN A 112 17.46 2.03 0.69
N PRO A 113 17.95 1.01 1.41
CA PRO A 113 18.84 1.22 2.54
C PRO A 113 20.20 1.74 2.06
N PHE A 114 20.84 2.58 2.87
CA PHE A 114 22.18 3.09 2.60
C PHE A 114 22.96 3.23 3.90
N ASP A 115 24.05 2.47 4.03
CA ASP A 115 24.88 2.47 5.22
C ASP A 115 25.65 3.80 5.35
N GLY A 116 25.78 4.31 6.57
CA GLY A 116 26.54 5.53 6.85
C GLY A 116 25.81 6.85 6.56
N MET A 117 24.56 6.82 6.11
CA MET A 117 23.71 8.02 6.04
C MET A 117 22.98 8.24 7.37
N ALA A 118 22.78 9.49 7.76
CA ALA A 118 21.94 9.87 8.88
C ALA A 118 20.77 10.74 8.39
N GLY A 119 19.60 10.58 9.01
CA GLY A 119 18.41 11.37 8.69
C GLY A 119 17.75 11.01 7.35
N GLU A 120 16.97 11.95 6.84
CA GLU A 120 16.21 11.80 5.59
C GLU A 120 17.10 12.05 4.37
N PHE A 121 17.01 11.17 3.38
CA PHE A 121 17.74 11.33 2.12
C PHE A 121 17.04 10.66 0.93
N GLU A 122 17.44 11.06 -0.27
CA GLU A 122 17.11 10.37 -1.52
C GLU A 122 18.35 9.67 -2.08
N CYS A 123 18.20 8.40 -2.45
CA CYS A 123 19.28 7.65 -3.08
C CYS A 123 19.56 8.14 -4.52
N PRO A 124 20.71 7.80 -5.14
CA PRO A 124 21.04 8.21 -6.50
C PRO A 124 20.00 7.80 -7.55
N ASN A 125 19.23 6.75 -7.29
CA ASN A 125 18.15 6.30 -8.17
C ASN A 125 16.89 7.17 -8.07
N CYS A 126 16.67 7.88 -6.97
CA CYS A 126 15.48 8.69 -6.76
C CYS A 126 15.75 10.17 -6.92
N ARG A 127 16.98 10.61 -6.62
CA ARG A 127 17.40 12.00 -6.76
C ARG A 127 17.16 12.49 -8.18
N GLY A 128 16.35 13.54 -8.32
CA GLY A 128 16.00 14.15 -9.61
C GLY A 128 15.02 13.34 -10.47
N ALA A 129 14.51 12.20 -9.98
CA ALA A 129 13.47 11.46 -10.66
C ALA A 129 12.09 12.04 -10.31
N ALA A 130 11.38 12.55 -11.32
CA ALA A 130 9.98 12.92 -11.18
C ALA A 130 9.09 11.67 -11.25
N PHE A 131 8.80 11.08 -10.09
CA PHE A 131 7.80 10.04 -9.90
C PHE A 131 6.43 10.65 -9.63
N HIS A 132 5.37 9.97 -10.04
CA HIS A 132 3.98 10.36 -9.77
C HIS A 132 3.50 9.91 -8.40
N PHE A 133 4.02 8.80 -7.86
CA PHE A 133 3.74 8.42 -6.48
C PHE A 133 4.63 9.24 -5.53
N GLU A 134 4.12 9.56 -4.34
CA GLU A 134 4.85 10.36 -3.33
C GLU A 134 6.00 9.57 -2.71
N CYS A 135 5.73 8.33 -2.30
CA CYS A 135 6.73 7.41 -1.78
C CYS A 135 6.30 5.95 -1.98
N ALA A 136 7.29 5.06 -1.96
CA ALA A 136 7.13 3.62 -1.99
C ALA A 136 7.85 2.99 -0.79
N VAL A 137 7.06 2.46 0.14
CA VAL A 137 7.52 1.70 1.30
C VAL A 137 7.80 0.27 0.87
N SER A 138 9.03 -0.22 1.07
CA SER A 138 9.38 -1.64 0.90
C SER A 138 9.78 -2.22 2.25
N VAL A 139 9.21 -3.37 2.62
CA VAL A 139 9.37 -3.92 3.98
C VAL A 139 10.70 -4.65 4.17
N VAL A 140 11.11 -5.44 3.17
CA VAL A 140 12.32 -6.29 3.24
C VAL A 140 13.17 -6.13 1.99
N ARG A 141 14.44 -6.54 2.05
CA ARG A 141 15.25 -6.66 0.84
C ARG A 141 14.90 -7.96 0.10
N SER A 142 14.88 -7.92 -1.23
CA SER A 142 14.59 -9.08 -2.08
C SER A 142 15.82 -10.00 -2.18
N ARG A 143 16.20 -10.63 -1.07
CA ARG A 143 17.34 -11.54 -0.93
C ARG A 143 16.94 -12.84 -0.25
N ARG A 144 17.77 -13.87 -0.45
CA ARG A 144 17.68 -15.18 0.22
C ARG A 144 16.22 -15.71 0.25
N VAL A 145 15.70 -16.01 1.44
CA VAL A 145 14.37 -16.58 1.68
C VAL A 145 13.27 -15.78 0.98
N ILE A 146 13.25 -14.46 1.10
CA ILE A 146 12.17 -13.65 0.51
C ILE A 146 12.16 -13.76 -1.02
N ARG A 147 13.33 -13.71 -1.65
CA ARG A 147 13.43 -13.83 -3.11
C ARG A 147 12.93 -15.19 -3.59
N GLU A 148 13.26 -16.25 -2.86
CA GLU A 148 12.83 -17.61 -3.17
C GLU A 148 11.32 -17.80 -2.99
N LEU A 149 10.75 -17.31 -1.89
CA LEU A 149 9.31 -17.37 -1.63
C LEU A 149 8.51 -16.62 -2.70
N ILE A 150 8.97 -15.42 -3.09
CA ILE A 150 8.36 -14.66 -4.20
C ILE A 150 8.44 -15.46 -5.50
N HIS A 151 9.56 -16.14 -5.76
CA HIS A 151 9.71 -16.99 -6.94
C HIS A 151 8.75 -18.18 -6.92
N ARG A 152 8.67 -18.92 -5.81
CA ARG A 152 7.74 -20.04 -5.61
C ARG A 152 6.28 -19.63 -5.78
N VAL A 153 5.90 -18.45 -5.27
CA VAL A 153 4.58 -17.88 -5.55
C VAL A 153 4.42 -17.65 -7.06
N LYS A 154 5.34 -16.91 -7.70
CA LYS A 154 5.18 -16.51 -9.11
C LYS A 154 5.21 -17.64 -10.13
N TYR A 155 5.92 -18.72 -9.85
CA TYR A 155 6.25 -19.75 -10.85
C TYR A 155 5.86 -21.17 -10.41
N SER A 156 5.87 -21.47 -9.11
CA SER A 156 5.46 -22.78 -8.56
C SER A 156 4.01 -22.79 -8.07
N ARG A 157 3.29 -21.65 -8.15
CA ARG A 157 1.88 -21.50 -7.76
C ARG A 157 1.58 -21.84 -6.30
N GLU A 158 2.58 -21.65 -5.44
CA GLU A 158 2.44 -21.91 -4.00
C GLU A 158 1.72 -20.74 -3.29
N ILE A 159 0.44 -20.55 -3.60
CA ILE A 159 -0.37 -19.40 -3.14
C ILE A 159 -0.46 -19.35 -1.61
N TRP A 160 -0.39 -20.48 -0.92
CA TRP A 160 -0.44 -20.54 0.55
C TRP A 160 0.68 -19.71 1.21
N ILE A 161 1.85 -19.56 0.56
CA ILE A 161 2.96 -18.71 1.01
C ILE A 161 2.54 -17.24 1.14
N THR A 162 1.56 -16.78 0.34
CA THR A 162 1.11 -15.39 0.37
C THR A 162 0.51 -14.98 1.70
N LYS A 163 0.00 -15.92 2.52
CA LYS A 163 -0.45 -15.64 3.88
C LYS A 163 0.71 -15.12 4.74
N THR A 164 1.84 -15.81 4.69
CA THR A 164 3.07 -15.43 5.38
C THR A 164 3.61 -14.11 4.87
N LEU A 165 3.71 -13.96 3.54
CA LEU A 165 4.18 -12.72 2.91
C LEU A 165 3.27 -11.53 3.19
N GLY A 166 1.95 -11.74 3.26
CA GLY A 166 0.97 -10.72 3.60
C GLY A 166 1.15 -10.21 5.03
N ARG A 167 1.48 -11.09 5.98
CA ARG A 167 1.81 -10.70 7.37
C ARG A 167 3.09 -9.86 7.44
N ILE A 168 4.11 -10.21 6.63
CA ILE A 168 5.33 -9.40 6.51
C ILE A 168 4.97 -8.03 5.91
N LEU A 169 4.23 -8.01 4.80
CA LEU A 169 3.81 -6.79 4.11
C LEU A 169 3.07 -5.81 5.05
N ALA A 170 2.21 -6.34 5.92
CA ALA A 170 1.44 -5.54 6.88
C ALA A 170 2.31 -4.73 7.84
N LYS A 171 3.55 -5.17 8.14
CA LYS A 171 4.49 -4.39 8.96
C LYS A 171 4.85 -3.04 8.33
N GLY A 172 4.78 -2.93 7.00
CA GLY A 172 5.05 -1.68 6.28
C GLY A 172 3.99 -0.60 6.50
N LEU A 173 2.81 -0.93 7.01
CA LEU A 173 1.77 0.06 7.35
C LEU A 173 2.18 0.98 8.51
N ALA A 174 3.11 0.54 9.35
CA ALA A 174 3.64 1.31 10.47
C ALA A 174 4.80 2.25 10.07
N ASP A 175 5.15 2.34 8.78
CA ASP A 175 6.20 3.24 8.31
C ASP A 175 5.78 4.71 8.53
N SER A 176 6.69 5.52 9.07
CA SER A 176 6.44 6.93 9.39
C SER A 176 6.03 7.76 8.17
N ARG A 177 6.39 7.33 6.95
CA ARG A 177 5.96 7.98 5.70
C ARG A 177 4.47 7.81 5.41
N PHE A 178 3.76 6.96 6.14
CA PHE A 178 2.30 6.82 6.08
C PHE A 178 1.60 7.51 7.25
N SER A 179 2.35 8.06 8.23
CA SER A 179 1.77 8.76 9.37
C SER A 179 0.87 9.91 8.93
N GLY A 180 -0.32 9.99 9.53
CA GLY A 180 -1.30 11.04 9.26
C GLY A 180 -2.11 10.87 7.97
N GLN A 181 -1.78 9.89 7.12
CA GLN A 181 -2.51 9.60 5.89
C GLN A 181 -3.53 8.50 6.13
N GLN A 182 -4.79 8.77 5.82
CA GLN A 182 -5.80 7.72 5.65
C GLN A 182 -5.84 7.32 4.18
N PHE A 183 -5.89 6.03 3.91
CA PHE A 183 -6.01 5.49 2.56
C PHE A 183 -7.43 4.98 2.34
N ASP A 184 -8.05 5.39 1.24
CA ASP A 184 -9.41 5.01 0.88
C ASP A 184 -9.46 3.61 0.25
N ALA A 185 -8.38 3.19 -0.41
CA ALA A 185 -8.30 1.87 -1.03
C ALA A 185 -6.87 1.34 -1.21
N LEU A 186 -6.75 0.02 -1.13
CA LEU A 186 -5.60 -0.74 -1.59
C LEU A 186 -5.79 -1.07 -3.08
N VAL A 187 -4.89 -0.60 -3.93
CA VAL A 187 -4.97 -0.81 -5.38
C VAL A 187 -3.85 -1.77 -5.81
N PRO A 188 -4.15 -3.03 -6.13
CA PRO A 188 -3.13 -3.97 -6.58
C PRO A 188 -2.64 -3.60 -7.99
N VAL A 189 -1.33 -3.66 -8.19
CA VAL A 189 -0.74 -3.49 -9.53
C VAL A 189 -1.22 -4.61 -10.46
N PRO A 190 -1.78 -4.31 -11.65
CA PRO A 190 -2.35 -5.32 -12.52
C PRO A 190 -1.29 -6.10 -13.30
N LEU A 191 -1.53 -7.40 -13.46
CA LEU A 191 -0.81 -8.22 -14.44
C LEU A 191 -1.41 -8.04 -15.83
N HIS A 192 -0.59 -8.25 -16.85
CA HIS A 192 -1.09 -8.39 -18.21
C HIS A 192 -1.93 -9.68 -18.34
N PRO A 193 -3.06 -9.70 -19.08
CA PRO A 193 -3.93 -10.88 -19.23
C PRO A 193 -3.22 -12.17 -19.58
N LYS A 194 -2.18 -12.11 -20.44
CA LYS A 194 -1.33 -13.27 -20.75
C LYS A 194 -0.66 -13.87 -19.50
N ARG A 195 -0.02 -13.03 -18.67
CA ARG A 195 0.61 -13.48 -17.42
C ARG A 195 -0.42 -13.93 -16.38
N LEU A 196 -1.58 -13.28 -16.35
CA LEU A 196 -2.67 -13.70 -15.47
C LEU A 196 -3.18 -15.10 -15.83
N ARG A 197 -3.26 -15.44 -17.13
CA ARG A 197 -3.59 -16.81 -17.56
C ARG A 197 -2.49 -17.82 -17.25
N GLU A 198 -1.23 -17.46 -17.47
CA GLU A 198 -0.08 -18.33 -17.17
C GLU A 198 0.03 -18.65 -15.67
N ARG A 199 -0.19 -17.62 -14.82
CA ARG A 199 -0.06 -17.72 -13.37
C ARG A 199 -1.37 -18.07 -12.65
N GLU A 200 -2.52 -17.92 -13.31
CA GLU A 200 -3.88 -18.11 -12.79
C GLU A 200 -4.32 -17.14 -11.67
N PHE A 201 -3.42 -16.31 -11.16
CA PHE A 201 -3.72 -15.27 -10.17
C PHE A 201 -2.81 -14.05 -10.30
N ASN A 202 -3.20 -12.95 -9.65
CA ASN A 202 -2.36 -11.76 -9.50
C ASN A 202 -1.78 -11.71 -8.08
N GLN A 203 -0.47 -11.89 -7.93
CA GLN A 203 0.18 -11.92 -6.62
C GLN A 203 -0.03 -10.62 -5.82
N ALA A 204 -0.06 -9.46 -6.49
CA ALA A 204 -0.31 -8.18 -5.84
C ALA A 204 -1.75 -8.09 -5.29
N ALA A 205 -2.72 -8.66 -6.01
CA ALA A 205 -4.11 -8.72 -5.56
C ALA A 205 -4.29 -9.64 -4.35
N VAL A 206 -3.61 -10.79 -4.33
CA VAL A 206 -3.64 -11.71 -3.18
C VAL A 206 -2.99 -11.07 -1.95
N LEU A 207 -1.84 -10.40 -2.12
CA LEU A 207 -1.19 -9.66 -1.04
C LEU A 207 -2.05 -8.50 -0.53
N ALA A 208 -2.70 -7.75 -1.41
CA ALA A 208 -3.64 -6.69 -1.04
C ALA A 208 -4.84 -7.24 -0.25
N ALA A 209 -5.35 -8.42 -0.62
CA ALA A 209 -6.44 -9.07 0.11
C ALA A 209 -6.04 -9.49 1.52
N HIS A 210 -4.82 -9.99 1.72
CA HIS A 210 -4.30 -10.25 3.07
C HIS A 210 -4.13 -8.95 3.85
N LEU A 211 -3.55 -7.93 3.23
CA LEU A 211 -3.33 -6.62 3.85
C LEU A 211 -4.64 -5.97 4.30
N SER A 212 -5.69 -6.04 3.48
CA SER A 212 -7.03 -5.54 3.78
C SER A 212 -7.61 -6.15 5.06
N LYS A 213 -7.35 -7.43 5.32
CA LYS A 213 -7.78 -8.09 6.57
C LYS A 213 -7.05 -7.54 7.80
N TYR A 214 -5.81 -7.09 7.65
CA TYR A 214 -5.04 -6.50 8.75
C TYR A 214 -5.36 -5.03 8.98
N SER A 215 -5.63 -4.26 7.92
CA SER A 215 -5.81 -2.80 8.00
C SER A 215 -7.26 -2.33 7.99
N GLY A 216 -8.20 -3.16 7.52
CA GLY A 216 -9.58 -2.76 7.25
C GLY A 216 -9.75 -1.91 5.98
N ILE A 217 -8.67 -1.55 5.28
CA ILE A 217 -8.72 -0.75 4.06
C ILE A 217 -9.24 -1.64 2.91
N PRO A 218 -10.28 -1.22 2.15
CA PRO A 218 -10.86 -2.06 1.11
C PRO A 218 -9.91 -2.21 -0.09
N VAL A 219 -9.92 -3.38 -0.73
CA VAL A 219 -9.20 -3.61 -1.99
C VAL A 219 -10.06 -3.16 -3.18
N ARG A 220 -9.49 -2.36 -4.09
CA ARG A 220 -10.16 -1.99 -5.35
C ARG A 220 -9.27 -2.32 -6.54
N ASP A 221 -9.69 -3.29 -7.35
CA ASP A 221 -9.07 -3.60 -8.64
C ASP A 221 -9.56 -2.60 -9.69
N VAL A 222 -8.95 -1.41 -9.74
CA VAL A 222 -9.35 -0.31 -10.62
C VAL A 222 -8.46 -0.15 -11.86
N LEU A 223 -7.33 -0.86 -11.91
CA LEU A 223 -6.36 -0.72 -12.99
C LEU A 223 -6.36 -1.94 -13.93
N LEU A 224 -6.04 -1.69 -15.18
CA LEU A 224 -5.81 -2.71 -16.22
C LEU A 224 -4.42 -2.52 -16.81
N ARG A 225 -3.81 -3.63 -17.22
CA ARG A 225 -2.60 -3.62 -18.04
C ARG A 225 -2.88 -4.22 -19.41
N HIS A 226 -2.90 -3.39 -20.44
CA HIS A 226 -3.27 -3.80 -21.80
C HIS A 226 -2.05 -4.08 -22.70
N ARG A 227 -0.85 -3.61 -22.33
CA ARG A 227 0.38 -3.91 -23.08
C ARG A 227 1.17 -5.04 -22.45
N TYR A 228 1.40 -6.11 -23.22
CA TYR A 228 2.36 -7.15 -22.84
C TYR A 228 3.76 -6.58 -23.06
N THR A 229 4.47 -6.33 -21.97
CA THR A 229 5.91 -6.09 -22.04
C THR A 229 6.62 -7.31 -21.46
N GLY A 230 7.71 -7.72 -22.10
CA GLY A 230 8.52 -8.87 -21.70
C GLY A 230 9.00 -8.76 -20.24
N THR A 231 9.72 -9.77 -19.76
CA THR A 231 10.35 -9.69 -18.43
C THR A 231 11.31 -8.50 -18.40
N GLN A 232 11.10 -7.60 -17.44
CA GLN A 232 11.88 -6.36 -17.31
C GLN A 232 13.36 -6.62 -16.94
N THR A 233 13.74 -7.86 -16.64
CA THR A 233 15.05 -8.25 -16.12
C THR A 233 16.21 -7.86 -17.04
N ALA A 234 16.00 -7.82 -18.36
CA ALA A 234 17.04 -7.51 -19.35
C ALA A 234 17.05 -6.05 -19.83
N LEU A 235 16.10 -5.22 -19.38
CA LEU A 235 15.96 -3.84 -19.85
C LEU A 235 16.60 -2.86 -18.86
N ASP A 236 17.23 -1.82 -19.39
CA ASP A 236 17.71 -0.70 -18.60
C ASP A 236 16.54 0.16 -18.06
N ARG A 237 16.85 1.17 -17.25
CA ARG A 237 15.83 2.02 -16.64
C ARG A 237 15.05 2.86 -17.65
N ALA A 238 15.71 3.42 -18.65
CA ALA A 238 15.08 4.27 -19.66
C ALA A 238 14.16 3.44 -20.57
N GLU A 239 14.64 2.27 -21.00
CA GLU A 239 13.89 1.29 -21.75
C GLU A 239 12.67 0.79 -20.98
N ARG A 240 12.80 0.52 -19.66
CA ARG A 240 11.65 0.16 -18.81
C ARG A 240 10.61 1.27 -18.77
N ARG A 241 11.02 2.53 -18.64
CA ARG A 241 10.08 3.67 -18.64
C ARG A 241 9.37 3.80 -19.97
N GLN A 242 10.09 3.68 -21.08
CA GLN A 242 9.51 3.74 -22.43
C GLN A 242 8.55 2.58 -22.71
N ASN A 243 8.90 1.37 -22.29
CA ASN A 243 8.09 0.18 -22.48
C ASN A 243 6.76 0.23 -21.71
N LEU A 244 6.72 0.93 -20.59
CA LEU A 244 5.51 1.08 -19.76
C LEU A 244 4.64 2.30 -20.13
N ARG A 245 5.10 3.17 -21.05
CA ARG A 245 4.25 4.25 -21.57
C ARG A 245 2.97 3.67 -22.13
N ASN A 246 1.84 4.21 -21.68
CA ASN A 246 0.50 3.78 -22.07
C ASN A 246 0.33 2.26 -21.95
N ALA A 247 0.88 1.63 -20.91
CA ALA A 247 0.68 0.20 -20.65
C ALA A 247 -0.51 -0.06 -19.72
N PHE A 248 -0.96 0.98 -19.00
CA PHE A 248 -1.98 0.92 -17.96
C PHE A 248 -3.15 1.86 -18.26
N SER A 249 -4.33 1.49 -17.78
CA SER A 249 -5.54 2.31 -17.85
C SER A 249 -6.46 2.00 -16.68
N LEU A 250 -7.40 2.90 -16.40
CA LEU A 250 -8.47 2.66 -15.45
C LEU A 250 -9.50 1.68 -16.04
N ARG A 251 -10.10 0.84 -15.20
CA ARG A 251 -11.28 0.06 -15.57
C ARG A 251 -12.47 0.99 -15.79
N LYS A 252 -13.43 0.52 -16.59
CA LYS A 252 -14.70 1.24 -16.78
C LYS A 252 -15.45 1.29 -15.44
N ASN A 253 -16.08 2.42 -15.15
CA ASN A 253 -16.94 2.62 -13.97
C ASN A 253 -16.25 2.40 -12.62
N THR A 254 -14.95 2.68 -12.52
CA THR A 254 -14.20 2.62 -11.25
C THR A 254 -13.64 4.00 -10.88
N PRO A 255 -14.49 4.96 -10.44
CA PRO A 255 -14.02 6.30 -10.10
C PRO A 255 -13.03 6.26 -8.95
N VAL A 256 -12.02 7.12 -9.03
CA VAL A 256 -10.92 7.28 -8.06
C VAL A 256 -10.76 8.74 -7.60
N THR A 257 -11.68 9.60 -7.99
CA THR A 257 -11.63 11.04 -7.72
C THR A 257 -11.60 11.33 -6.23
N ASP A 258 -10.71 12.23 -5.81
CA ASP A 258 -10.50 12.70 -4.43
C ASP A 258 -10.11 11.57 -3.44
N GLN A 259 -9.55 10.45 -3.94
CA GLN A 259 -9.12 9.33 -3.11
C GLN A 259 -7.60 9.30 -2.89
N ASN A 260 -7.21 8.98 -1.67
CA ASN A 260 -5.85 8.65 -1.28
C ASN A 260 -5.63 7.15 -1.47
N LEU A 261 -4.84 6.76 -2.46
CA LEU A 261 -4.70 5.38 -2.88
C LEU A 261 -3.35 4.80 -2.47
N LEU A 262 -3.36 3.55 -2.00
CA LEU A 262 -2.15 2.79 -1.70
C LEU A 262 -1.96 1.68 -2.73
N LEU A 263 -1.00 1.86 -3.64
CA LEU A 263 -0.59 0.85 -4.61
C LEU A 263 0.11 -0.33 -3.92
N ILE A 264 -0.30 -1.55 -4.25
CA ILE A 264 0.29 -2.78 -3.71
C ILE A 264 1.03 -3.55 -4.81
N ASP A 265 2.27 -3.92 -4.57
CA ASP A 265 3.07 -4.79 -5.44
C ASP A 265 3.98 -5.72 -4.62
N ASP A 266 4.58 -6.72 -5.24
CA ASP A 266 5.45 -7.66 -4.54
C ASP A 266 6.92 -7.17 -4.49
N VAL A 267 7.45 -6.59 -5.57
CA VAL A 267 8.85 -6.13 -5.61
C VAL A 267 8.99 -4.76 -6.28
N LEU A 268 9.62 -3.83 -5.57
CA LEU A 268 10.07 -2.55 -6.12
C LEU A 268 11.50 -2.66 -6.67
N THR A 269 11.68 -2.42 -7.96
CA THR A 269 13.00 -2.27 -8.60
C THR A 269 13.28 -0.82 -9.02
N THR A 270 12.95 -0.44 -10.24
CA THR A 270 13.15 0.93 -10.75
C THR A 270 12.03 1.90 -10.38
N GLY A 271 10.91 1.38 -9.85
CA GLY A 271 9.70 2.16 -9.61
C GLY A 271 8.86 2.44 -10.86
N SER A 272 9.32 2.06 -12.06
CA SER A 272 8.64 2.41 -13.31
C SER A 272 7.21 1.86 -13.42
N THR A 273 6.95 0.66 -12.89
CA THR A 273 5.60 0.08 -12.86
C THR A 273 4.67 0.87 -11.95
N LEU A 274 5.12 1.18 -10.74
CA LEU A 274 4.35 1.97 -9.77
C LEU A 274 4.12 3.39 -10.30
N ASP A 275 5.15 4.01 -10.90
CA ASP A 275 5.08 5.34 -11.51
C ASP A 275 3.99 5.41 -12.60
N ALA A 276 3.98 4.43 -13.50
CA ALA A 276 2.99 4.36 -14.58
C ALA A 276 1.56 4.12 -14.05
N CYS A 277 1.40 3.33 -12.98
CA CYS A 277 0.10 3.14 -12.33
C CYS A 277 -0.36 4.42 -11.63
N ALA A 278 0.53 5.07 -10.87
CA ALA A 278 0.25 6.30 -10.15
C ALA A 278 -0.11 7.44 -11.12
N ALA A 279 0.59 7.56 -12.24
CA ALA A 279 0.29 8.54 -13.29
C ALA A 279 -1.17 8.40 -13.77
N VAL A 280 -1.62 7.17 -14.07
CA VAL A 280 -3.01 6.92 -14.50
C VAL A 280 -4.01 7.28 -13.41
N LEU A 281 -3.72 6.95 -12.14
CA LEU A 281 -4.62 7.24 -11.03
C LEU A 281 -4.78 8.76 -10.81
N LEU A 282 -3.67 9.49 -10.78
CA LEU A 282 -3.68 10.95 -10.60
C LEU A 282 -4.31 11.67 -11.80
N GLU A 283 -4.04 11.22 -13.04
CA GLU A 283 -4.69 11.77 -14.24
C GLU A 283 -6.23 11.59 -14.21
N LYS A 284 -6.72 10.58 -13.47
CA LYS A 284 -8.16 10.32 -13.27
C LYS A 284 -8.70 10.93 -11.97
N GLY A 285 -7.93 11.80 -11.33
CA GLY A 285 -8.37 12.65 -10.23
C GLY A 285 -8.15 12.06 -8.83
N ALA A 286 -7.35 11.01 -8.67
CA ALA A 286 -6.91 10.60 -7.33
C ALA A 286 -6.18 11.76 -6.64
N GLU A 287 -6.41 11.93 -5.34
CA GLU A 287 -5.82 13.01 -4.53
C GLU A 287 -4.33 12.74 -4.29
N SER A 288 -4.02 11.51 -3.86
CA SER A 288 -2.65 11.09 -3.61
C SER A 288 -2.45 9.62 -3.96
N VAL A 289 -1.21 9.27 -4.31
CA VAL A 289 -0.80 7.88 -4.53
C VAL A 289 0.50 7.61 -3.79
N ARG A 290 0.43 6.66 -2.86
CA ARG A 290 1.62 6.04 -2.25
C ARG A 290 1.69 4.58 -2.65
N ALA A 291 2.81 3.91 -2.39
CA ALA A 291 2.96 2.50 -2.66
C ALA A 291 3.53 1.73 -1.48
N LEU A 292 3.10 0.49 -1.33
CA LEU A 292 3.63 -0.48 -0.39
C LEU A 292 4.00 -1.76 -1.15
N THR A 293 5.27 -2.14 -1.08
CA THR A 293 5.77 -3.37 -1.67
C THR A 293 6.35 -4.30 -0.60
N LEU A 294 6.25 -5.61 -0.85
CA LEU A 294 6.85 -6.58 0.05
C LEU A 294 8.37 -6.38 0.08
N ALA A 295 9.01 -6.37 -1.09
CA ALA A 295 10.46 -6.32 -1.16
C ALA A 295 11.03 -5.18 -2.01
N ARG A 296 12.27 -4.78 -1.69
CA ARG A 296 13.13 -3.92 -2.51
C ARG A 296 14.16 -4.76 -3.24
N GLY A 297 14.16 -4.71 -4.57
CA GLY A 297 15.11 -5.38 -5.47
C GLY A 297 16.42 -4.64 -5.67
#